data_AF-A0A9W9MAR7-F1
#
_entry.id   AF-A0A9W9MAR7-F1
#
_cell.length_a   1.000
_cell.length_b   1.000
_cell.length_c   1.000
_cell.angle_alpha   90.00
_cell.angle_beta   90.00
_cell.angle_gamma   90.00
#
_symmetry.space_group_name_H-M   'P 1'
#
loop_
_entity.id
_entity.type
_entity.pdbx_description
1 polymer ?
#
loop_
_entity_poly.entity_id
_entity_poly.type
_entity_poly.pdbx_seq_one_letter_code
_entity_poly.pdbx_strand_id
1 'polypeptide(L)'
;MGSVFEASPTFSIESERLQISYFLPDSPEHCLFLVELWNSEEFMKTCGRTGIDTAEKASNFLRNRVHADYARNNYGMFLVSLKPHEHASLAESTPIGSVSLMRGEPPNAYLAPDIGYAFLTKETGKGYATEAALALLAYAKKELGVDSVLGFCGTDDTHSARVLEKIGLEFRGQKKLKVFGGRESAVYALPIMSQDLTVYGLDD
;
A
#
# COMPACT_ATOMS: atom_id res chain seq x y z
N MET A 1 8.28 -18.63 -19.15
CA MET A 1 7.38 -17.49 -19.34
C MET A 1 6.36 -17.53 -18.22
N GLY A 2 6.50 -16.67 -17.21
CA GLY A 2 5.47 -16.52 -16.17
C GLY A 2 4.23 -15.91 -16.81
N SER A 3 3.05 -16.37 -16.39
CA SER A 3 1.78 -15.81 -16.85
C SER A 3 1.74 -14.30 -16.57
N VAL A 4 1.40 -13.52 -17.59
CA VAL A 4 1.12 -12.08 -17.42
C VAL A 4 -0.09 -11.96 -16.50
N PHE A 5 0.03 -11.18 -15.42
CA PHE A 5 -1.13 -10.85 -14.59
C PHE A 5 -2.06 -9.96 -15.40
N GLU A 6 -3.31 -10.40 -15.57
CA GLU A 6 -4.35 -9.60 -16.22
C GLU A 6 -5.25 -8.99 -15.14
N ALA A 7 -5.01 -7.71 -14.85
CA ALA A 7 -5.80 -6.97 -13.88
C ALA A 7 -7.24 -6.82 -14.39
N SER A 8 -8.21 -7.40 -13.67
CA SER A 8 -9.61 -7.15 -13.98
C SER A 8 -9.94 -5.67 -13.76
N PRO A 9 -10.42 -4.92 -14.78
CA PRO A 9 -10.73 -3.50 -14.65
C PRO A 9 -11.98 -3.25 -13.78
N THR A 10 -12.73 -4.30 -13.46
CA THR A 10 -13.94 -4.23 -12.63
C THR A 10 -13.73 -4.75 -11.21
N PHE A 11 -12.54 -5.27 -10.89
CA PHE A 11 -12.21 -5.69 -9.52
C PHE A 11 -12.23 -4.47 -8.59
N SER A 12 -12.93 -4.60 -7.47
CA SER A 12 -12.88 -3.62 -6.39
C SER A 12 -13.10 -4.27 -5.03
N ILE A 13 -12.33 -3.82 -4.04
CA ILE A 13 -12.63 -4.01 -2.62
C ILE A 13 -13.38 -2.77 -2.19
N GLU A 14 -14.61 -2.95 -1.72
CA GLU A 14 -15.45 -1.84 -1.30
C GLU A 14 -15.35 -1.56 0.19
N SER A 15 -15.42 -0.28 0.53
CA SER A 15 -15.75 0.20 1.87
C SER A 15 -16.95 1.15 1.81
N GLU A 16 -17.28 1.79 2.93
CA GLU A 16 -18.38 2.75 3.03
C GLU A 16 -18.23 3.89 2.01
N ARG A 17 -17.04 4.50 1.93
CA ARG A 17 -16.77 5.69 1.10
C ARG A 17 -15.82 5.41 -0.05
N LEU A 18 -15.12 4.28 -0.06
CA LEU A 18 -14.01 4.05 -0.97
C LEU A 18 -14.23 2.81 -1.84
N GLN A 19 -13.57 2.83 -3.00
CA GLN A 19 -13.33 1.68 -3.84
C GLN A 19 -11.83 1.50 -4.03
N ILE A 20 -11.34 0.30 -3.76
CA ILE A 20 -9.92 -0.04 -3.88
C ILE A 20 -9.78 -0.98 -5.07
N SER A 21 -9.07 -0.57 -6.10
CA SER A 21 -8.96 -1.32 -7.37
C SER A 21 -7.50 -1.52 -7.78
N TYR A 22 -7.28 -2.32 -8.81
CA TYR A 22 -5.94 -2.44 -9.40
C TYR A 22 -5.54 -1.15 -10.10
N PHE A 23 -4.28 -0.76 -9.97
CA PHE A 23 -3.66 0.17 -10.91
C PHE A 23 -3.59 -0.48 -12.31
N LEU A 24 -3.96 0.30 -13.33
CA LEU A 24 -4.01 -0.15 -14.73
C LEU A 24 -2.94 0.61 -15.52
N PRO A 25 -1.90 -0.05 -16.06
CA PRO A 25 -0.78 0.61 -16.73
C PRO A 25 -1.19 1.26 -18.06
N ASP A 26 -2.28 0.81 -18.67
CA ASP A 26 -2.80 1.34 -19.93
C ASP A 26 -3.85 2.46 -19.71
N SER A 27 -4.16 2.80 -18.46
CA SER A 27 -5.04 3.94 -18.13
C SER A 27 -4.22 5.22 -17.97
N PRO A 28 -4.40 6.24 -18.83
CA PRO A 28 -3.73 7.53 -18.67
C PRO A 28 -4.09 8.21 -17.34
N GLU A 29 -5.34 8.07 -16.89
CA GLU A 29 -5.80 8.59 -15.60
C GLU A 29 -5.00 8.00 -14.44
N HIS A 30 -4.86 6.68 -14.39
CA HIS A 30 -4.11 6.00 -13.32
C HIS A 30 -2.62 6.38 -13.34
N CYS A 31 -2.04 6.51 -14.52
CA CYS A 31 -0.64 6.89 -14.68
C CYS A 31 -0.38 8.34 -14.25
N LEU A 32 -1.25 9.28 -14.67
CA LEU A 32 -1.16 10.68 -14.28
C LEU A 32 -1.41 10.86 -12.78
N PHE A 33 -2.38 10.13 -12.22
CA PHE A 33 -2.65 10.16 -10.78
C PHE A 33 -1.44 9.67 -9.97
N LEU A 34 -0.77 8.60 -10.40
CA LEU A 34 0.44 8.12 -9.71
C LEU A 34 1.54 9.18 -9.72
N VAL A 35 1.74 9.87 -10.86
CA VAL A 35 2.69 10.98 -10.97
C VAL A 35 2.32 12.12 -10.02
N GLU A 36 1.05 12.52 -9.96
CA GLU A 36 0.59 13.55 -9.03
C GLU A 36 0.86 13.15 -7.57
N LEU A 37 0.46 11.94 -7.19
CA LEU A 37 0.61 11.44 -5.81
C LEU A 37 2.08 11.36 -5.39
N TRP A 38 2.94 10.76 -6.21
CA TRP A 38 4.35 10.48 -5.85
C TRP A 38 5.27 11.70 -5.96
N ASN A 39 4.79 12.79 -6.58
CA ASN A 39 5.50 14.07 -6.63
C ASN A 39 4.87 15.13 -5.72
N SER A 40 3.89 14.76 -4.89
CA SER A 40 3.39 15.62 -3.81
C SER A 40 4.45 15.84 -2.73
N GLU A 41 4.43 17.01 -2.09
CA GLU A 41 5.39 17.35 -1.02
C GLU A 41 5.35 16.32 0.13
N GLU A 42 4.15 15.88 0.50
CA GLU A 42 3.95 14.91 1.58
C GLU A 42 4.58 13.55 1.25
N PHE A 43 4.36 13.04 0.03
CA PHE A 43 4.97 11.79 -0.41
C PHE A 43 6.50 11.89 -0.47
N MET A 44 7.03 12.99 -1.04
CA MET A 44 8.48 13.18 -1.13
C MET A 44 9.14 13.34 0.24
N LYS A 45 8.44 13.91 1.22
CA LYS A 45 8.93 14.04 2.59
C LYS A 45 9.04 12.69 3.30
N THR A 46 8.08 11.80 3.10
CA THR A 46 7.99 10.51 3.80
C THR A 46 8.72 9.39 3.06
N CYS A 47 8.44 9.22 1.76
CA CYS A 47 8.97 8.15 0.93
C CYS A 47 10.24 8.56 0.15
N GLY A 48 10.48 9.86 -0.02
CA GLY A 48 11.57 10.39 -0.85
C GLY A 48 11.13 10.67 -2.30
N ARG A 49 11.99 11.38 -3.05
CA ARG A 49 11.73 11.65 -4.47
C ARG A 49 11.81 10.38 -5.29
N THR A 50 10.79 10.14 -6.10
CA THR A 50 10.81 9.07 -7.10
C THR A 50 11.26 9.63 -8.45
N GLY A 51 11.85 8.80 -9.31
CA GLY A 51 12.17 9.17 -10.69
C GLY A 51 10.96 9.11 -11.63
N ILE A 52 9.75 8.89 -11.10
CA ILE A 52 8.51 8.70 -11.85
C ILE A 52 7.77 10.03 -11.92
N ASP A 53 8.09 10.80 -12.96
CA ASP A 53 7.63 12.17 -13.19
C ASP A 53 6.83 12.33 -14.51
N THR A 54 6.62 11.23 -15.24
CA THR A 54 5.81 11.19 -16.47
C THR A 54 4.85 10.00 -16.49
N ALA A 55 3.74 10.13 -17.22
CA ALA A 55 2.77 9.06 -17.38
C ALA A 55 3.40 7.80 -18.01
N GLU A 56 4.37 7.94 -18.91
CA GLU A 56 5.10 6.81 -19.49
C GLU A 56 5.92 6.05 -18.44
N LYS A 57 6.67 6.78 -17.59
CA LYS A 57 7.42 6.15 -16.50
C LYS A 57 6.50 5.49 -15.48
N ALA A 58 5.36 6.12 -15.18
CA ALA A 58 4.33 5.54 -14.32
C ALA A 58 3.74 4.26 -14.92
N SER A 59 3.36 4.27 -16.21
CA SER A 59 2.88 3.09 -16.92
C SER A 59 3.89 1.93 -16.87
N ASN A 60 5.16 2.23 -17.15
CA ASN A 60 6.25 1.25 -17.07
C ASN A 60 6.45 0.71 -15.65
N PHE A 61 6.37 1.56 -14.63
CA PHE A 61 6.45 1.13 -13.23
C PHE A 61 5.27 0.22 -12.85
N LEU A 62 4.04 0.61 -13.20
CA LEU A 62 2.82 -0.16 -12.94
C LEU A 62 2.89 -1.54 -13.62
N ARG A 63 3.30 -1.59 -14.90
CA ARG A 63 3.40 -2.83 -15.66
C ARG A 63 4.50 -3.77 -15.15
N ASN A 64 5.67 -3.23 -14.83
CA ASN A 64 6.85 -4.06 -14.56
C ASN A 64 7.06 -4.38 -13.07
N ARG A 65 6.58 -3.52 -12.16
CA ARG A 65 6.73 -3.70 -10.72
C ARG A 65 5.40 -4.07 -10.07
N VAL A 66 4.38 -3.23 -10.21
CA VAL A 66 3.10 -3.44 -9.51
C VAL A 66 2.39 -4.70 -10.00
N HIS A 67 2.30 -4.92 -11.31
CA HIS A 67 1.69 -6.14 -11.86
C HIS A 67 2.54 -7.39 -11.63
N ALA A 68 3.86 -7.27 -11.53
CA ALA A 68 4.72 -8.37 -11.13
C ALA A 68 4.48 -8.78 -9.66
N ASP A 69 4.21 -7.81 -8.78
CA ASP A 69 3.83 -8.10 -7.39
C ASP A 69 2.46 -8.79 -7.32
N TYR A 70 1.48 -8.35 -8.12
CA TYR A 70 0.20 -9.06 -8.22
C TYR A 70 0.36 -10.50 -8.72
N ALA A 71 1.15 -10.73 -9.77
CA ALA A 71 1.41 -12.07 -10.28
C ALA A 71 2.08 -12.99 -9.24
N ARG A 72 2.98 -12.43 -8.42
CA ARG A 72 3.79 -13.17 -7.45
C ARG A 72 3.05 -13.43 -6.15
N ASN A 73 2.32 -12.44 -5.66
CA ASN A 73 1.78 -12.42 -4.30
C ASN A 73 0.24 -12.46 -4.25
N ASN A 74 -0.46 -12.24 -5.38
CA ASN A 74 -1.90 -11.91 -5.46
C ASN A 74 -2.29 -10.58 -4.80
N TYR A 75 -1.31 -9.80 -4.34
CA TYR A 75 -1.48 -8.49 -3.72
C TYR A 75 -0.28 -7.58 -4.03
N GLY A 76 -0.45 -6.29 -3.82
CA GLY A 76 0.56 -5.27 -4.11
C GLY A 76 0.05 -3.89 -3.73
N MET A 77 0.36 -2.88 -4.56
CA MET A 77 -0.12 -1.51 -4.39
C MET A 77 -1.39 -1.25 -5.20
N PHE A 78 -2.50 -0.97 -4.51
CA PHE A 78 -3.82 -0.72 -5.09
C PHE A 78 -4.12 0.78 -5.17
N LEU A 79 -4.99 1.15 -6.12
CA LEU A 79 -5.54 2.49 -6.25
C LEU A 79 -6.73 2.64 -5.30
N VAL A 80 -6.84 3.79 -4.63
CA VAL A 80 -7.98 4.15 -3.78
C VAL A 80 -8.75 5.28 -4.43
N SER A 81 -10.02 5.04 -4.72
CA SER A 81 -10.94 6.02 -5.30
C SER A 81 -12.09 6.33 -4.33
N LEU A 82 -12.48 7.61 -4.25
CA LEU A 82 -13.57 8.11 -3.43
C LEU A 82 -14.89 8.03 -4.19
N LYS A 83 -15.89 7.41 -3.55
CA LYS A 83 -17.26 7.34 -4.07
C LYS A 83 -17.93 8.73 -3.98
N PRO A 84 -18.54 9.25 -5.05
CA PRO A 84 -19.37 10.48 -4.95
C PRO A 84 -20.67 10.26 -4.16
N HIS A 85 -21.14 9.02 -4.06
CA HIS A 85 -22.30 8.60 -3.27
C HIS A 85 -22.23 7.09 -2.96
N GLU A 86 -23.01 6.60 -2.00
CA GLU A 86 -22.95 5.24 -1.45
C GLU A 86 -22.91 4.11 -2.50
N HIS A 87 -23.68 4.24 -3.58
CA HIS A 87 -23.81 3.22 -4.64
C HIS A 87 -23.04 3.56 -5.93
N ALA A 88 -22.05 4.45 -5.87
CA ALA A 88 -21.27 4.81 -7.04
C ALA A 88 -20.47 3.63 -7.58
N SER A 89 -20.46 3.48 -8.90
CA SER A 89 -19.60 2.51 -9.58
C SER A 89 -18.14 2.96 -9.54
N LEU A 90 -17.21 2.03 -9.81
CA LEU A 90 -15.77 2.34 -9.91
C LEU A 90 -15.48 3.44 -10.94
N ALA A 91 -16.24 3.47 -12.04
CA ALA A 91 -16.08 4.48 -13.10
C ALA A 91 -16.56 5.90 -12.68
N GLU A 92 -17.40 6.01 -11.66
CA GLU A 92 -17.87 7.29 -11.11
C GLU A 92 -16.98 7.81 -9.97
N SER A 93 -16.17 6.93 -9.39
CA SER A 93 -15.30 7.25 -8.25
C SER A 93 -14.02 7.96 -8.69
N THR A 94 -13.54 8.88 -7.84
CA THR A 94 -12.35 9.70 -8.15
C THR A 94 -11.11 9.19 -7.43
N PRO A 95 -9.97 8.96 -8.12
CA PRO A 95 -8.69 8.64 -7.49
C PRO A 95 -8.27 9.64 -6.40
N ILE A 96 -7.96 9.16 -5.20
CA ILE A 96 -7.54 10.00 -4.06
C ILE A 96 -6.27 9.53 -3.34
N GLY A 97 -5.88 8.26 -3.50
CA GLY A 97 -4.68 7.72 -2.89
C GLY A 97 -4.32 6.33 -3.37
N SER A 98 -3.42 5.69 -2.64
CA SER A 98 -3.09 4.28 -2.76
C SER A 98 -3.03 3.62 -1.38
N VAL A 99 -3.30 2.32 -1.36
CA VAL A 99 -3.09 1.44 -0.21
C VAL A 99 -2.41 0.18 -0.70
N SER A 100 -1.48 -0.37 0.06
CA SER A 100 -0.64 -1.47 -0.40
C SER A 100 -0.43 -2.52 0.66
N LEU A 101 -0.38 -3.78 0.23
CA LEU A 101 0.34 -4.82 0.94
C LEU A 101 1.59 -5.11 0.12
N MET A 102 2.75 -4.66 0.59
CA MET A 102 4.01 -4.82 -0.13
C MET A 102 4.76 -6.01 0.44
N ARG A 103 5.30 -6.84 -0.46
CA ARG A 103 6.27 -7.87 -0.10
C ARG A 103 7.34 -7.89 -1.18
N GLY A 104 8.56 -7.55 -0.76
CA GLY A 104 9.73 -7.61 -1.63
C GLY A 104 9.98 -9.01 -2.20
N GLU A 105 11.01 -9.12 -3.03
CA GLU A 105 11.41 -10.39 -3.61
C GLU A 105 12.45 -11.10 -2.72
N PRO A 106 12.27 -12.40 -2.40
CA PRO A 106 13.30 -13.19 -1.74
C PRO A 106 14.63 -13.18 -2.52
N PRO A 107 15.79 -13.26 -1.84
CA PRO A 107 15.98 -13.44 -0.40
C PRO A 107 15.97 -12.12 0.40
N ASN A 108 15.85 -10.96 -0.25
CA ASN A 108 16.01 -9.65 0.39
C ASN A 108 14.69 -9.07 0.92
N ALA A 109 13.75 -9.92 1.32
CA ALA A 109 12.40 -9.54 1.71
C ALA A 109 11.95 -10.27 2.97
N TYR A 110 11.08 -9.62 3.74
CA TYR A 110 10.43 -10.23 4.89
C TYR A 110 9.42 -11.31 4.43
N LEU A 111 9.13 -12.24 5.34
CA LEU A 111 8.18 -13.32 5.06
C LEU A 111 6.73 -12.84 5.10
N ALA A 112 6.43 -11.82 5.92
CA ALA A 112 5.15 -11.15 5.97
C ALA A 112 5.16 -9.86 5.12
N PRO A 113 4.06 -9.52 4.43
CA PRO A 113 3.92 -8.21 3.80
C PRO A 113 3.80 -7.07 4.82
N ASP A 114 4.10 -5.85 4.38
CA ASP A 114 3.81 -4.63 5.12
C ASP A 114 2.65 -3.83 4.51
N ILE A 115 1.82 -3.24 5.38
CA ILE A 115 0.75 -2.34 4.99
C ILE A 115 1.30 -0.91 4.81
N GLY A 116 0.98 -0.31 3.68
CA GLY A 116 1.36 1.07 3.35
C GLY A 116 0.20 1.84 2.74
N TYR A 117 0.28 3.17 2.77
CA TYR A 117 -0.72 4.06 2.21
C TYR A 117 -0.13 5.42 1.84
N ALA A 118 -0.67 6.06 0.81
CA ALA A 118 -0.36 7.42 0.42
C ALA A 118 -1.61 8.11 -0.11
N PHE A 119 -1.85 9.36 0.27
CA PHE A 119 -3.02 10.12 -0.14
C PHE A 119 -2.63 11.52 -0.55
N LEU A 120 -3.40 12.11 -1.49
CA LEU A 120 -3.23 13.51 -1.83
C LEU A 120 -3.41 14.39 -0.58
N THR A 121 -2.61 15.45 -0.45
CA THR A 121 -2.61 16.33 0.73
C THR A 121 -4.01 16.84 1.09
N LYS A 122 -4.82 17.20 0.09
CA LYS A 122 -6.21 17.66 0.25
C LYS A 122 -7.18 16.60 0.82
N GLU A 123 -6.78 15.33 0.84
CA GLU A 123 -7.58 14.19 1.33
C GLU A 123 -7.10 13.64 2.67
N THR A 124 -6.01 14.20 3.22
CA THR A 124 -5.50 13.85 4.55
C THR A 124 -6.45 14.32 5.66
N GLY A 125 -6.38 13.68 6.84
CA GLY A 125 -7.21 14.04 8.00
C GLY A 125 -8.68 13.61 7.94
N LYS A 126 -9.15 13.04 6.82
CA LYS A 126 -10.55 12.59 6.62
C LYS A 126 -10.82 11.11 6.97
N GLY A 127 -9.78 10.41 7.45
CA GLY A 127 -9.85 9.00 7.86
C GLY A 127 -9.73 7.98 6.72
N TYR A 128 -9.52 8.41 5.47
CA TYR A 128 -9.47 7.51 4.32
C TYR A 128 -8.33 6.49 4.36
N ALA A 129 -7.17 6.85 4.91
CA ALA A 129 -6.06 5.89 5.07
C ALA A 129 -6.43 4.73 6.00
N THR A 130 -7.05 5.04 7.14
CA THR A 130 -7.55 4.02 8.08
C THR A 130 -8.61 3.14 7.43
N GLU A 131 -9.59 3.74 6.75
CA GLU A 131 -10.66 3.00 6.09
C GLU A 131 -10.14 2.08 4.97
N ALA A 132 -9.26 2.59 4.11
CA ALA A 132 -8.67 1.81 3.02
C ALA A 132 -7.82 0.65 3.54
N ALA A 133 -6.99 0.90 4.57
CA ALA A 133 -6.15 -0.14 5.17
C ALA A 133 -6.98 -1.20 5.90
N LEU A 134 -8.06 -0.84 6.61
CA LEU A 134 -8.98 -1.82 7.20
C LEU A 134 -9.65 -2.69 6.16
N ALA A 135 -10.15 -2.09 5.07
CA ALA A 135 -10.77 -2.83 3.97
C ALA A 135 -9.77 -3.79 3.30
N LEU A 136 -8.53 -3.34 3.07
CA LEU A 136 -7.49 -4.18 2.50
C LEU A 136 -7.08 -5.33 3.44
N LEU A 137 -6.92 -5.08 4.74
CA LEU A 137 -6.62 -6.12 5.72
C LEU A 137 -7.74 -7.17 5.80
N ALA A 138 -9.00 -6.73 5.78
CA ALA A 138 -10.15 -7.63 5.78
C ALA A 138 -10.17 -8.51 4.53
N TYR A 139 -9.95 -7.92 3.35
CA TYR A 139 -9.82 -8.64 2.08
C TYR A 139 -8.65 -9.62 2.10
N ALA A 140 -7.46 -9.17 2.54
CA ALA A 140 -6.27 -10.00 2.58
C ALA A 140 -6.43 -11.23 3.50
N LYS A 141 -7.06 -11.05 4.66
CA LYS A 141 -7.37 -12.15 5.55
C LYS A 141 -8.39 -13.12 4.93
N LYS A 142 -9.49 -12.60 4.40
CA LYS A 142 -10.64 -13.41 3.96
C LYS A 142 -10.40 -14.11 2.62
N GLU A 143 -9.87 -13.39 1.64
CA GLU A 143 -9.77 -13.83 0.25
C GLU A 143 -8.36 -14.32 -0.10
N LEU A 144 -7.33 -13.80 0.56
CA LEU A 144 -5.92 -14.14 0.26
C LEU A 144 -5.25 -15.03 1.33
N GLY A 145 -5.93 -15.28 2.46
CA GLY A 145 -5.38 -16.07 3.56
C GLY A 145 -4.16 -15.44 4.25
N VAL A 146 -3.98 -14.12 4.13
CA VAL A 146 -2.87 -13.39 4.75
C VAL A 146 -3.27 -12.97 6.16
N ASP A 147 -2.68 -13.62 7.16
CA ASP A 147 -2.95 -13.38 8.60
C ASP A 147 -1.85 -12.59 9.31
N SER A 148 -0.68 -12.46 8.68
CA SER A 148 0.52 -11.84 9.22
C SER A 148 0.84 -10.61 8.40
N VAL A 149 0.71 -9.42 9.00
CA VAL A 149 0.96 -8.14 8.34
C VAL A 149 1.77 -7.24 9.26
N LEU A 150 2.85 -6.70 8.70
CA LEU A 150 3.71 -5.71 9.32
C LEU A 150 3.25 -4.29 8.96
N GLY A 151 3.74 -3.29 9.67
CA GLY A 151 3.59 -1.89 9.34
C GLY A 151 4.84 -1.14 9.71
N PHE A 152 5.28 -0.22 8.85
CA PHE A 152 6.51 0.53 9.06
C PHE A 152 6.26 2.02 8.84
N CYS A 153 6.85 2.85 9.69
CA CYS A 153 6.89 4.29 9.49
C CYS A 153 8.16 4.89 10.08
N GLY A 154 8.45 6.15 9.72
CA GLY A 154 9.49 6.93 10.40
C GLY A 154 9.24 7.00 11.90
N THR A 155 10.29 7.06 12.71
CA THR A 155 10.16 7.15 14.17
C THR A 155 9.53 8.47 14.64
N ASP A 156 9.55 9.49 13.79
CA ASP A 156 8.91 10.81 13.95
C ASP A 156 7.56 10.94 13.22
N ASP A 157 7.17 9.95 12.41
CA ASP A 157 5.91 9.97 11.66
C ASP A 157 4.71 9.55 12.51
N THR A 158 4.27 10.48 13.36
CA THR A 158 3.11 10.29 14.24
C THR A 158 1.79 10.12 13.49
N HIS A 159 1.69 10.55 12.23
CA HIS A 159 0.46 10.40 11.45
C HIS A 159 0.29 8.95 11.01
N SER A 160 1.35 8.36 10.45
CA SER A 160 1.35 6.95 10.04
C SER A 160 1.24 6.02 11.25
N ALA A 161 1.98 6.30 12.33
CA ALA A 161 1.87 5.55 13.58
C ALA A 161 0.41 5.43 14.08
N ARG A 162 -0.32 6.56 14.13
CA ARG A 162 -1.73 6.57 14.54
C ARG A 162 -2.64 5.77 13.61
N VAL A 163 -2.36 5.76 12.31
CA VAL A 163 -3.15 4.93 11.38
C VAL A 163 -2.86 3.45 11.62
N LEU A 164 -1.59 3.06 11.77
CA LEU A 164 -1.18 1.67 12.08
C LEU A 164 -1.84 1.16 13.37
N GLU A 165 -1.88 1.98 14.42
CA GLU A 165 -2.58 1.65 15.67
C GLU A 165 -4.09 1.53 15.46
N LYS A 166 -4.71 2.45 14.72
CA LYS A 166 -6.17 2.43 14.47
C LYS A 166 -6.63 1.23 13.66
N ILE A 167 -5.79 0.71 12.78
CA ILE A 167 -6.08 -0.51 12.01
C ILE A 167 -5.74 -1.78 12.79
N GLY A 168 -5.31 -1.65 14.06
CA GLY A 168 -5.14 -2.75 15.00
C GLY A 168 -3.75 -3.36 15.02
N LEU A 169 -2.73 -2.74 14.41
CA LEU A 169 -1.35 -3.18 14.59
C LEU A 169 -0.78 -2.63 15.91
N GLU A 170 0.08 -3.41 16.55
CA GLU A 170 0.76 -3.06 17.79
C GLU A 170 2.19 -2.64 17.52
N PHE A 171 2.67 -1.62 18.23
CA PHE A 171 4.08 -1.24 18.21
C PHE A 171 4.96 -2.36 18.76
N ARG A 172 6.01 -2.71 18.02
CA ARG A 172 6.97 -3.78 18.32
C ARG A 172 8.42 -3.27 18.42
N GLY A 173 8.60 -1.96 18.63
CA GLY A 173 9.91 -1.34 18.79
C GLY A 173 10.40 -0.62 17.53
N GLN A 174 11.68 -0.25 17.54
CA GLN A 174 12.34 0.44 16.44
C GLN A 174 13.51 -0.40 15.93
N LYS A 175 13.67 -0.48 14.61
CA LYS A 175 14.75 -1.26 13.97
C LYS A 175 15.30 -0.53 12.76
N LYS A 176 16.56 -0.78 12.42
CA LYS A 176 17.15 -0.35 11.15
C LYS A 176 16.78 -1.33 10.06
N LEU A 177 15.83 -0.97 9.21
CA LEU A 177 15.29 -1.89 8.22
C LEU A 177 16.14 -1.86 6.94
N LYS A 178 16.76 -3.01 6.61
CA LYS A 178 17.59 -3.16 5.40
C LYS A 178 16.82 -2.79 4.13
N VAL A 179 15.54 -3.16 4.06
CA VAL A 179 14.64 -2.83 2.94
C VAL A 179 14.41 -1.32 2.75
N PHE A 180 14.68 -0.51 3.78
CA PHE A 180 14.62 0.95 3.73
C PHE A 180 16.00 1.62 3.79
N GLY A 181 17.05 0.90 3.37
CA GLY A 181 18.42 1.43 3.32
C GLY A 181 19.06 1.58 4.69
N GLY A 182 18.62 0.81 5.69
CA GLY A 182 19.13 0.87 7.06
C GLY A 182 18.61 2.05 7.88
N ARG A 183 17.57 2.75 7.39
CA ARG A 183 16.88 3.79 8.15
C ARG A 183 16.20 3.17 9.37
N GLU A 184 16.33 3.86 10.51
CA GLU A 184 15.61 3.49 11.72
C GLU A 184 14.12 3.78 11.53
N SER A 185 13.29 2.77 11.76
CA SER A 185 11.85 2.82 11.54
C SER A 185 11.13 2.23 12.74
N ALA A 186 9.97 2.77 13.07
CA ALA A 186 9.04 2.15 13.99
C ALA A 186 8.42 0.91 13.32
N VAL A 187 8.40 -0.20 14.05
CA VAL A 187 7.88 -1.48 13.58
C VAL A 187 6.56 -1.75 14.27
N TYR A 188 5.56 -2.09 13.48
CA TYR A 188 4.23 -2.51 13.93
C TYR A 188 3.90 -3.89 13.36
N ALA A 189 3.10 -4.66 14.08
CA ALA A 189 2.66 -5.99 13.63
C ALA A 189 1.25 -6.29 14.11
N LEU A 190 0.52 -7.15 13.38
CA LEU A 190 -0.76 -7.65 13.87
C LEU A 190 -0.57 -8.42 15.20
N PRO A 191 -1.53 -8.32 16.16
CA PRO A 191 -1.40 -8.96 17.48
C PRO A 191 -1.23 -10.49 17.43
N ILE A 192 -1.74 -11.13 16.38
CA ILE A 192 -1.64 -12.59 16.18
C ILE A 192 -0.23 -13.07 15.84
N MET A 193 0.63 -12.17 15.36
CA MET A 193 2.00 -12.50 14.98
C MET A 193 2.87 -12.81 16.21
N SER A 194 3.93 -13.60 16.00
CA SER A 194 4.95 -13.87 17.03
C SER A 194 5.51 -12.57 17.61
N GLN A 195 5.78 -12.54 18.91
CA GLN A 195 6.51 -11.45 19.57
C GLN A 195 7.96 -11.37 19.09
N ASP A 196 8.55 -12.53 18.79
CA ASP A 196 9.84 -12.62 18.12
C ASP A 196 9.62 -12.46 16.61
N LEU A 197 9.93 -11.29 16.06
CA LEU A 197 9.77 -10.98 14.65
C LEU A 197 10.89 -11.52 13.74
N THR A 198 11.96 -12.10 14.31
CA THR A 198 13.03 -12.75 13.51
C THR A 198 12.50 -13.93 12.71
N VAL A 199 11.42 -14.58 13.19
CA VAL A 199 10.70 -15.63 12.45
C VAL A 199 10.10 -15.14 11.13
N TYR A 200 9.96 -13.82 10.94
CA TYR A 200 9.53 -13.18 9.71
C TYR A 200 10.68 -12.53 8.92
N GLY A 201 11.92 -12.74 9.35
CA GLY A 201 13.13 -12.17 8.74
C GLY A 201 13.49 -10.76 9.23
N LEU A 202 12.87 -10.27 10.32
CA LEU A 202 13.25 -9.00 10.96
C LEU A 202 14.36 -9.21 11.99
N ASP A 203 15.51 -9.63 11.49
CA ASP A 203 16.74 -9.73 12.27
C ASP A 203 17.26 -8.34 12.68
N ASP A 204 18.09 -8.28 13.72
CA ASP A 204 18.77 -7.05 14.17
C ASP A 204 19.84 -6.54 13.18
#